data_AF-A0AAU2KVF5-F1
#
_entry.id   AF-A0AAU2KVF5-F1
#
_cell.length_a   1.000
_cell.length_b   1.000
_cell.length_c   1.000
_cell.angle_alpha   90.00
_cell.angle_beta   90.00
_cell.angle_gamma   90.00
#
_symmetry.space_group_name_H-M   'P 1'
#
loop_
_entity.id
_entity.type
_entity.pdbx_description
1 polymer ?
#
loop_
_entity_poly.entity_id
_entity_poly.type
_entity_poly.pdbx_seq_one_letter_code
_entity_poly.pdbx_strand_id
1 'polypeptide(L)'
;MYANTILVVGPVSTEIQRDDLTAFAFDVTNQLGHPAIIATSTDVDVRDFAAVVVYGPALSSSLAVVDTAMVLEAEAVLHDVPVIVPQPLSCAAACDACEQYQTLVTVRSAHGEPFCATCWGNTPGCYQCLATNEPTEPVFVDGGWVPQCKGCARITRALHPSDWNLIDNVEDLPCTFGVAA
;
A
#
# COMPACT_ATOMS: atom_id res chain seq x y z
N MET A 1 9.68 15.89 1.68
CA MET A 1 10.54 14.76 1.24
C MET A 1 10.17 13.47 1.94
N TYR A 2 9.42 12.63 1.22
CA TYR A 2 8.99 11.29 1.59
C TYR A 2 9.75 10.24 0.75
N ALA A 3 11.09 10.31 0.75
CA ALA A 3 11.96 9.64 -0.23
C ALA A 3 11.82 8.11 -0.32
N ASN A 4 11.14 7.46 0.63
CA ASN A 4 10.87 6.02 0.66
C ASN A 4 9.37 5.67 0.61
N THR A 5 8.51 6.66 0.38
CA THR A 5 7.05 6.52 0.34
C THR A 5 6.59 6.53 -1.10
N ILE A 6 5.60 5.70 -1.39
CA ILE A 6 4.89 5.64 -2.66
C ILE A 6 3.66 6.54 -2.57
N LEU A 7 3.49 7.41 -3.56
CA LEU A 7 2.26 8.18 -3.74
C LEU A 7 1.25 7.34 -4.54
N VAL A 8 0.04 7.21 -4.01
CA VAL A 8 -1.04 6.49 -4.66
C VAL A 8 -2.04 7.51 -5.19
N VAL A 9 -2.28 7.48 -6.48
CA VAL A 9 -3.15 8.45 -7.17
C VAL A 9 -4.32 7.75 -7.81
N GLY A 10 -5.50 8.37 -7.78
CA GLY A 10 -6.72 7.82 -8.33
C GLY A 10 -7.89 8.79 -8.18
N PRO A 11 -9.12 8.36 -8.49
CA PRO A 11 -10.32 9.14 -8.22
C PRO A 11 -10.44 9.46 -6.72
N VAL A 12 -10.78 10.71 -6.38
CA VAL A 12 -10.92 11.17 -4.97
C VAL A 12 -12.10 12.12 -4.73
N SER A 13 -12.99 12.26 -5.72
CA SER A 13 -14.11 13.20 -5.70
C SER A 13 -15.23 12.83 -4.71
N THR A 14 -15.30 11.58 -4.29
CA THR A 14 -16.28 11.09 -3.30
C THR A 14 -15.57 10.42 -2.13
N GLU A 15 -16.29 10.23 -1.02
CA GLU A 15 -15.79 9.46 0.13
C GLU A 15 -15.49 8.01 -0.26
N ILE A 16 -16.40 7.34 -0.98
CA ILE A 16 -16.20 5.98 -1.50
C ILE A 16 -14.92 5.88 -2.33
N GLN A 17 -14.67 6.85 -3.21
CA GLN A 17 -13.45 6.87 -4.01
C GLN A 17 -12.18 7.00 -3.16
N ARG A 18 -12.24 7.80 -2.09
CA ARG A 18 -11.12 7.92 -1.14
C ARG A 18 -10.92 6.66 -0.31
N ASP A 19 -11.99 5.98 0.07
CA ASP A 19 -11.92 4.70 0.79
C ASP A 19 -11.36 3.60 -0.11
N ASP A 20 -11.81 3.50 -1.36
CA ASP A 20 -11.27 2.58 -2.36
C ASP A 20 -9.78 2.84 -2.60
N LEU A 21 -9.39 4.12 -2.72
CA LEU A 21 -7.99 4.50 -2.91
C LEU A 21 -7.14 4.19 -1.66
N THR A 22 -7.71 4.35 -0.46
CA THR A 22 -7.07 3.98 0.81
C THR A 22 -6.87 2.47 0.91
N ALA A 23 -7.88 1.68 0.54
CA ALA A 23 -7.78 0.22 0.47
C ALA A 23 -6.78 -0.22 -0.60
N PHE A 24 -6.69 0.48 -1.72
CA PHE A 24 -5.68 0.20 -2.72
C PHE A 24 -4.26 0.55 -2.23
N ALA A 25 -4.09 1.62 -1.45
CA ALA A 25 -2.81 1.94 -0.81
C ALA A 25 -2.36 0.89 0.22
N PHE A 26 -3.31 0.16 0.84
CA PHE A 26 -3.01 -1.02 1.65
C PHE A 26 -2.33 -2.09 0.80
N ASP A 27 -2.90 -2.43 -0.37
CA ASP A 27 -2.32 -3.41 -1.29
C ASP A 27 -0.93 -2.99 -1.79
N VAL A 28 -0.74 -1.70 -2.07
CA VAL A 28 0.57 -1.11 -2.42
C VAL A 28 1.58 -1.37 -1.32
N THR A 29 1.23 -1.07 -0.08
CA THR A 29 2.12 -1.30 1.06
C THR A 29 2.41 -2.78 1.27
N ASN A 30 1.38 -3.61 1.12
CA ASN A 30 1.46 -5.05 1.35
C ASN A 30 2.32 -5.77 0.31
N GLN A 31 2.16 -5.43 -0.97
CA GLN A 31 2.83 -6.13 -2.07
C GLN A 31 4.19 -5.51 -2.42
N LEU A 32 4.34 -4.19 -2.32
CA LEU A 32 5.61 -3.51 -2.64
C LEU A 32 6.48 -3.29 -1.42
N GLY A 33 5.92 -3.32 -0.21
CA GLY A 33 6.72 -3.22 1.01
C GLY A 33 7.23 -1.84 1.35
N HIS A 34 6.64 -0.81 0.75
CA HIS A 34 6.97 0.58 1.00
C HIS A 34 5.77 1.28 1.65
N PRO A 35 6.01 2.27 2.52
CA PRO A 35 4.95 3.18 2.94
C PRO A 35 4.17 3.71 1.74
N ALA A 36 2.86 3.79 1.85
CA ALA A 36 1.99 4.34 0.81
C ALA A 36 1.07 5.40 1.39
N ILE A 37 0.91 6.52 0.68
CA ILE A 37 -0.05 7.57 1.02
C ILE A 37 -0.89 7.92 -0.21
N ILE A 38 -2.15 8.27 0.00
CA ILE A 38 -3.04 8.68 -1.09
C ILE A 38 -2.91 10.18 -1.38
N ALA A 39 -2.97 10.56 -2.65
CA ALA A 39 -3.14 11.95 -3.05
C ALA A 39 -4.62 12.33 -3.00
N THR A 40 -4.98 13.34 -2.20
CA THR A 40 -6.37 13.86 -2.11
C THR A 40 -6.59 15.14 -2.91
N SER A 41 -5.51 15.79 -3.35
CA SER A 41 -5.53 16.95 -4.25
C SER A 41 -4.30 16.93 -5.17
N THR A 42 -4.26 17.85 -6.13
CA THR A 42 -3.13 18.09 -7.03
C THR A 42 -2.04 18.97 -6.41
N ASP A 43 -2.18 19.39 -5.15
CA ASP A 43 -1.19 20.28 -4.49
C ASP A 43 0.03 19.51 -3.97
N VAL A 44 0.03 18.19 -4.14
CA VAL A 44 1.10 17.29 -3.69
C VAL A 44 2.26 17.34 -4.69
N ASP A 45 3.46 17.64 -4.20
CA ASP A 45 4.68 17.59 -5.03
C ASP A 45 5.13 16.13 -5.24
N VAL A 46 4.91 15.58 -6.43
CA VAL A 46 5.27 14.20 -6.78
C VAL A 46 6.77 13.89 -6.61
N ARG A 47 7.63 14.91 -6.66
CA ARG A 47 9.09 14.75 -6.53
C ARG A 47 9.52 14.40 -5.11
N ASP A 48 8.63 14.59 -4.13
CA ASP A 48 8.90 14.19 -2.76
C ASP A 48 8.80 12.67 -2.56
N PHE A 49 8.29 11.91 -3.53
CA PHE A 49 7.98 10.48 -3.41
C PHE A 49 8.95 9.61 -4.21
N ALA A 50 9.08 8.35 -3.79
CA ALA A 50 9.92 7.37 -4.48
C ALA A 50 9.35 6.94 -5.84
N ALA A 51 8.02 6.87 -5.92
CA ALA A 51 7.26 6.48 -7.10
C ALA A 51 5.80 6.93 -6.96
N VAL A 52 5.08 6.95 -8.09
CA VAL A 52 3.64 7.14 -8.16
C VAL A 52 2.99 5.84 -8.64
N VAL A 53 1.98 5.33 -7.93
CA VAL A 53 1.15 4.19 -8.36
C VAL A 53 -0.23 4.71 -8.75
N VAL A 54 -0.70 4.33 -9.94
CA VAL A 54 -1.99 4.78 -10.50
C VAL A 54 -3.08 3.75 -10.25
N TYR A 55 -4.16 4.17 -9.57
CA TYR A 55 -5.41 3.44 -9.41
C TYR A 55 -6.46 3.96 -10.40
N GLY A 56 -6.75 3.16 -11.42
CA GLY A 56 -7.68 3.53 -12.49
C GLY A 56 -6.98 3.64 -13.85
N PRO A 57 -7.63 4.27 -14.84
CA PRO A 57 -7.05 4.38 -16.19
C PRO A 57 -5.84 5.32 -16.18
N ALA A 58 -4.65 4.76 -16.42
CA ALA A 58 -3.42 5.53 -16.63
C ALA A 58 -3.50 6.43 -17.87
N LEU A 59 -2.59 7.42 -17.98
CA LEU A 59 -2.48 8.34 -19.13
C LEU A 59 -2.41 7.62 -20.49
N SER A 60 -1.84 6.43 -20.54
CA SER A 60 -1.76 5.62 -21.76
C SER A 60 -3.11 4.98 -22.18
N SER A 61 -4.14 5.07 -21.35
CA SER A 61 -5.46 4.48 -21.58
C SER A 61 -6.38 5.42 -22.36
N SER A 62 -7.14 4.89 -23.30
CA SER A 62 -8.20 5.64 -23.99
C SER A 62 -9.41 5.97 -23.10
N LEU A 63 -9.46 5.40 -21.89
CA LEU A 63 -10.48 5.67 -20.87
C LEU A 63 -10.02 6.71 -19.84
N ALA A 64 -8.83 7.30 -20.01
CA ALA A 64 -8.33 8.33 -19.11
C ALA A 64 -9.28 9.53 -19.08
N VAL A 65 -9.62 9.97 -17.87
CA VAL A 65 -10.41 11.18 -17.61
C VAL A 65 -9.49 12.20 -16.97
N VAL A 66 -9.71 13.49 -17.28
CA VAL A 66 -8.97 14.58 -16.63
C VAL A 66 -9.39 14.66 -15.17
N ASP A 67 -8.55 14.16 -14.27
CA ASP A 67 -8.73 14.19 -12.82
C ASP A 67 -7.39 14.34 -12.07
N THR A 68 -7.43 14.24 -10.73
CA THR A 68 -6.24 14.33 -9.86
C THR A 68 -5.16 13.33 -10.26
N ALA A 69 -5.53 12.10 -10.63
CA ALA A 69 -4.58 11.06 -10.99
C ALA A 69 -3.86 11.40 -12.29
N MET A 70 -4.60 11.87 -13.29
CA MET A 70 -4.02 12.26 -14.58
C MET A 70 -3.00 13.40 -14.42
N VAL A 71 -3.31 14.42 -13.62
CA VAL A 71 -2.42 15.56 -13.39
C VAL A 71 -1.13 15.09 -12.71
N LEU A 72 -1.24 14.32 -11.63
CA LEU A 72 -0.07 13.86 -10.87
C LEU A 72 0.76 12.82 -11.64
N GLU A 73 0.13 11.96 -12.43
CA GLU A 73 0.85 11.05 -13.34
C GLU A 73 1.65 11.84 -14.39
N ALA A 74 1.06 12.89 -14.96
CA ALA A 74 1.73 13.73 -15.96
C ALA A 74 2.91 14.50 -15.34
N GLU A 75 2.74 15.03 -14.13
CA GLU A 75 3.83 15.67 -13.37
C GLU A 75 4.95 14.69 -13.05
N ALA A 76 4.62 13.46 -12.66
CA ALA A 76 5.61 12.42 -12.37
C ALA A 76 6.46 12.09 -13.60
N VAL A 77 5.81 11.89 -14.76
CA VAL A 77 6.49 11.67 -16.04
C VAL A 77 7.37 12.85 -16.43
N LEU A 78 6.89 14.09 -16.22
CA LEU A 78 7.65 15.30 -16.54
C LEU A 78 8.93 15.45 -15.69
N HIS A 79 8.91 14.93 -14.47
CA HIS A 79 10.00 15.04 -13.50
C HIS A 79 10.83 13.76 -13.34
N ASP A 80 10.69 12.79 -14.25
CA ASP A 80 11.37 11.49 -14.19
C ASP A 80 11.12 10.72 -12.87
N VAL A 81 9.97 10.95 -12.23
CA VAL A 81 9.50 10.17 -11.07
C VAL A 81 8.89 8.87 -11.59
N PRO A 82 9.31 7.68 -11.10
CA PRO A 82 8.79 6.41 -11.58
C PRO A 82 7.27 6.31 -11.44
N VAL A 83 6.58 5.98 -12.53
CA VAL A 83 5.14 5.68 -12.54
C VAL A 83 4.96 4.17 -12.65
N ILE A 84 4.25 3.59 -11.69
CA ILE A 84 3.90 2.19 -11.62
C ILE A 84 2.43 2.05 -12.00
N VAL A 85 2.19 1.37 -13.11
CA VAL A 85 0.84 0.97 -13.53
C VAL A 85 0.61 -0.47 -13.06
N PRO A 86 -0.45 -0.74 -12.28
CA PRO A 86 -0.78 -2.09 -11.86
C PRO A 86 -0.96 -3.03 -13.05
N GLN A 87 -0.60 -4.30 -12.86
CA GLN A 87 -0.86 -5.33 -13.86
C GLN A 87 -2.36 -5.47 -14.16
N PRO A 88 -2.75 -5.92 -15.36
CA PRO A 88 -4.15 -6.21 -15.66
C PRO A 88 -4.65 -7.38 -14.79
N LEU A 89 -5.96 -7.39 -14.50
CA LEU A 89 -6.59 -8.45 -13.68
C LEU A 89 -6.37 -9.86 -14.24
N SER A 90 -6.18 -10.01 -15.56
CA SER A 90 -5.83 -11.29 -16.19
C SER A 90 -4.46 -11.85 -15.77
N CYS A 91 -3.58 -11.01 -15.21
CA CYS A 91 -2.27 -11.36 -14.70
C CYS A 91 -2.23 -11.52 -13.18
N ALA A 92 -3.29 -11.09 -12.48
CA ALA A 92 -3.42 -11.28 -11.05
C ALA A 92 -3.53 -12.76 -10.70
N ALA A 93 -2.83 -13.17 -9.64
CA ALA A 93 -2.80 -14.55 -9.19
C ALA A 93 -2.62 -14.61 -7.68
N ALA A 94 -3.11 -15.68 -7.06
CA ALA A 94 -2.77 -16.00 -5.68
C ALA A 94 -1.31 -16.46 -5.60
N CYS A 95 -0.62 -16.12 -4.52
CA CYS A 95 0.66 -16.73 -4.18
C CYS A 95 0.47 -18.22 -3.91
N ASP A 96 1.24 -19.09 -4.55
CA ASP A 96 1.12 -20.55 -4.36
C ASP A 96 1.52 -21.02 -2.95
N ALA A 97 2.25 -20.18 -2.18
CA ALA A 97 2.72 -20.51 -0.84
C ALA A 97 1.80 -20.01 0.30
N CYS A 98 1.22 -18.82 0.17
CA CYS A 98 0.41 -18.20 1.23
C CYS A 98 -0.99 -17.79 0.79
N GLU A 99 -1.37 -18.11 -0.45
CA GLU A 99 -2.68 -17.82 -1.06
C GLU A 99 -3.04 -16.34 -1.18
N GLN A 100 -2.16 -15.42 -0.76
CA GLN A 100 -2.35 -13.98 -0.87
C GLN A 100 -2.48 -13.57 -2.34
N TYR A 101 -3.58 -12.91 -2.69
CA TYR A 101 -3.83 -12.43 -4.04
C TYR A 101 -2.92 -11.25 -4.40
N GLN A 102 -2.19 -11.37 -5.52
CA GLN A 102 -1.28 -10.34 -6.02
C GLN A 102 -1.97 -9.56 -7.15
N THR A 103 -2.28 -8.29 -6.89
CA THR A 103 -3.06 -7.42 -7.78
C THR A 103 -2.22 -6.35 -8.45
N LEU A 104 -1.08 -5.96 -7.86
CA LEU A 104 -0.18 -4.94 -8.41
C LEU A 104 0.88 -5.56 -9.30
N VAL A 105 1.59 -6.55 -8.76
CA VAL A 105 2.69 -7.25 -9.44
C VAL A 105 2.66 -8.72 -9.04
N THR A 106 2.48 -9.61 -10.01
CA THR A 106 2.67 -11.05 -9.82
C THR A 106 4.09 -11.43 -10.24
N VAL A 107 4.95 -11.78 -9.28
CA VAL A 107 6.26 -12.38 -9.57
C VAL A 107 6.06 -13.87 -9.83
N ARG A 108 6.71 -14.40 -10.88
CA ARG A 108 6.62 -15.81 -11.25
C ARG A 108 7.97 -16.50 -11.19
N SER A 109 7.98 -17.76 -10.76
CA SER A 109 9.16 -18.63 -10.83
C SER A 109 9.56 -18.93 -12.27
N ALA A 110 10.73 -19.54 -12.47
CA ALA A 110 11.15 -20.03 -13.78
C ALA A 110 10.17 -21.06 -14.39
N HIS A 111 9.32 -21.67 -13.56
CA HIS A 111 8.28 -22.63 -13.95
C HIS A 111 6.88 -21.98 -14.09
N GLY A 112 6.76 -20.67 -13.86
CA GLY A 112 5.53 -19.90 -14.01
C GLY A 112 4.67 -19.78 -12.75
N GLU A 113 5.11 -20.35 -11.63
CA GLU A 113 4.39 -20.35 -10.35
C GLU A 113 4.39 -18.95 -9.72
N PRO A 114 3.24 -18.38 -9.36
CA PRO A 114 3.15 -17.08 -8.72
C PRO A 114 3.59 -17.12 -7.25
N PHE A 115 4.48 -16.22 -6.86
CA PHE A 115 4.88 -16.02 -5.46
C PHE A 115 4.82 -14.54 -5.09
N CYS A 116 4.37 -14.24 -3.87
CA CYS A 116 4.49 -12.88 -3.32
C CYS A 116 5.96 -12.60 -2.94
N ALA A 117 6.31 -11.31 -2.83
CA ALA A 117 7.68 -10.88 -2.50
C ALA A 117 8.20 -11.53 -1.20
N THR A 118 7.35 -11.62 -0.17
CA THR A 118 7.67 -12.25 1.11
C THR A 118 7.99 -13.74 0.96
N CYS A 119 7.14 -14.51 0.28
CA CYS A 119 7.37 -15.95 0.05
C CYS A 119 8.56 -16.21 -0.88
N TRP A 120 8.91 -15.25 -1.72
CA TRP A 120 10.12 -15.29 -2.55
C TRP A 120 11.41 -14.90 -1.78
N GLY A 121 11.30 -14.51 -0.51
CA GLY A 121 12.45 -14.11 0.32
C GLY A 121 12.88 -12.65 0.16
N ASN A 122 12.11 -11.85 -0.56
CA ASN A 122 12.30 -10.40 -0.69
C ASN A 122 11.41 -9.65 0.32
N THR A 123 11.43 -10.09 1.58
CA THR A 123 10.59 -9.51 2.63
C THR A 123 10.95 -8.03 2.83
N PRO A 124 9.96 -7.13 2.71
CA PRO A 124 10.18 -5.73 3.05
C PRO A 124 10.55 -5.58 4.52
N GLY A 125 11.47 -4.66 4.83
CA GLY A 125 11.83 -4.38 6.22
C GLY A 125 10.73 -3.63 6.97
N CYS A 126 10.66 -3.84 8.27
CA CYS A 126 9.78 -3.07 9.15
C CYS A 126 10.17 -1.58 9.12
N TYR A 127 9.22 -0.71 8.80
CA TYR A 127 9.44 0.73 8.72
C TYR A 127 9.89 1.35 10.06
N GLN A 128 9.47 0.75 11.18
CA GLN A 128 9.72 1.28 12.52
C GLN A 128 11.06 0.80 13.11
N CYS A 129 11.33 -0.51 13.08
CA CYS A 129 12.53 -1.08 13.71
C CYS A 129 13.63 -1.47 12.70
N LEU A 130 13.36 -1.34 11.40
CA LEU A 130 14.26 -1.66 10.30
C LEU A 130 14.68 -3.14 10.24
N ALA A 131 14.01 -4.03 10.97
CA ALA A 131 14.22 -5.47 10.89
C ALA A 131 13.77 -5.97 9.52
N THR A 132 14.65 -6.66 8.79
CA THR A 132 14.41 -7.19 7.43
C THR A 132 14.18 -8.70 7.40
N ASN A 133 14.27 -9.35 8.56
CA ASN A 133 14.16 -10.80 8.73
C ASN A 133 12.80 -11.23 9.30
N GLU A 134 11.86 -10.30 9.46
CA GLU A 134 10.52 -10.55 9.98
C GLU A 134 9.48 -10.14 8.93
N PRO A 135 8.40 -10.91 8.76
CA PRO A 135 7.30 -10.50 7.90
C PRO A 135 6.66 -9.21 8.44
N THR A 136 6.28 -8.34 7.52
CA THR A 136 5.58 -7.09 7.82
C THR A 136 4.13 -7.16 7.40
N GLU A 137 3.28 -6.42 8.11
CA GLU A 137 1.90 -6.15 7.74
C GLU A 137 1.69 -4.63 7.56
N PRO A 138 0.78 -4.19 6.68
CA PRO A 138 0.43 -2.78 6.60
C PRO A 138 -0.30 -2.31 7.86
N VAL A 139 0.10 -1.16 8.38
CA VAL A 139 -0.54 -0.48 9.51
C VAL A 139 -0.88 0.93 9.10
N PHE A 140 -2.12 1.36 9.34
CA PHE A 140 -2.58 2.68 8.99
C PHE A 140 -2.11 3.72 10.02
N VAL A 141 -1.43 4.76 9.55
CA VAL A 141 -0.88 5.85 10.36
C VAL A 141 -1.07 7.16 9.59
N ASP A 142 -1.73 8.14 10.22
CA ASP A 142 -1.82 9.52 9.75
C ASP A 142 -2.21 9.68 8.26
N GLY A 143 -3.17 8.88 7.77
CA GLY A 143 -3.69 8.98 6.40
C GLY A 143 -2.96 8.12 5.37
N GLY A 144 -2.00 7.29 5.80
CA GLY A 144 -1.29 6.35 4.93
C GLY A 144 -1.04 5.00 5.60
N TRP A 145 -0.42 4.10 4.87
CA TRP A 145 -0.06 2.76 5.31
C TRP A 145 1.45 2.63 5.45
N VAL A 146 1.91 1.96 6.50
CA VAL A 146 3.32 1.66 6.73
C VAL A 146 3.52 0.16 6.98
N PRO A 147 4.54 -0.48 6.38
CA PRO A 147 4.82 -1.89 6.63
C PRO A 147 5.51 -2.05 7.99
N GLN A 148 4.96 -2.85 8.89
CA GLN A 148 5.53 -3.06 10.22
C GLN A 148 5.56 -4.52 10.62
N CYS A 149 6.59 -4.95 11.35
CA CYS A 149 6.57 -6.26 11.98
C CYS A 149 5.53 -6.30 13.12
N LYS A 150 5.06 -7.50 13.45
CA LYS A 150 4.00 -7.73 14.45
C LYS A 150 4.19 -6.97 15.77
N GLY A 151 5.42 -6.87 16.25
CA GLY A 151 5.74 -6.16 17.49
C GLY A 151 5.53 -4.65 17.39
N CYS A 152 6.01 -4.03 16.31
CA CYS A 152 5.82 -2.61 16.06
C CYS A 152 4.37 -2.29 15.72
N ALA A 153 3.72 -3.12 14.90
CA ALA A 153 2.32 -2.96 14.51
C ALA A 153 1.41 -2.88 15.73
N ARG A 154 1.58 -3.78 16.69
CA ARG A 154 0.82 -3.75 17.96
C ARG A 154 0.97 -2.41 18.71
N ILE A 155 2.18 -1.86 18.78
CA ILE A 155 2.45 -0.60 19.47
C ILE A 155 1.84 0.56 18.68
N THR A 156 2.07 0.62 17.38
CA THR A 156 1.56 1.69 16.51
C THR A 156 0.04 1.71 16.48
N ARG A 157 -0.64 0.56 16.38
CA ARG A 157 -2.12 0.49 16.44
C ARG A 157 -2.66 1.02 17.77
N ALA A 158 -1.96 0.80 18.88
CA ALA A 158 -2.34 1.33 20.19
C ALA A 158 -2.14 2.86 20.30
N LEU A 159 -1.11 3.40 19.64
CA LEU A 159 -0.80 4.84 19.63
C LEU A 159 -1.63 5.61 18.60
N HIS A 160 -2.00 4.97 17.48
CA HIS A 160 -2.73 5.55 16.35
C HIS A 160 -3.97 4.68 16.05
N PRO A 161 -4.99 4.70 16.92
CA PRO A 161 -6.22 3.96 16.70
C PRO A 161 -6.94 4.47 15.44
N SER A 162 -7.39 3.55 14.60
CA SER A 162 -8.09 3.83 13.34
C SER A 162 -8.98 2.65 12.99
N ASP A 163 -10.13 2.91 12.36
CA ASP A 163 -11.02 1.86 11.85
C ASP A 163 -10.33 0.98 10.80
N TRP A 164 -9.35 1.53 10.08
CA TRP A 164 -8.50 0.80 9.14
C TRP A 164 -7.53 -0.18 9.82
N ASN A 165 -7.23 0.01 11.11
CA ASN A 165 -6.33 -0.85 11.88
C ASN A 165 -7.05 -2.00 12.61
N LEU A 166 -8.38 -2.03 12.60
CA LEU A 166 -9.21 -2.98 13.38
C LEU A 166 -9.53 -4.28 12.63
N ILE A 167 -9.01 -4.47 11.42
CA ILE A 167 -9.42 -5.58 10.54
C ILE A 167 -8.78 -6.93 10.94
N ASP A 168 -7.81 -6.95 11.87
CA ASP A 168 -7.28 -8.21 12.41
C ASP A 168 -8.16 -8.74 13.55
N ASN A 169 -9.02 -9.70 13.21
CA ASN A 169 -9.65 -10.71 14.07
C ASN A 169 -9.85 -10.34 15.56
N VAL A 170 -11.12 -10.14 15.94
CA VAL A 170 -11.66 -9.93 17.29
C VAL A 170 -11.38 -11.09 18.29
N GLU A 171 -10.48 -12.03 17.97
CA GLU A 171 -10.24 -13.23 18.79
C GLU A 171 -9.08 -13.10 19.80
N ASP A 172 -8.26 -12.05 19.75
CA ASP A 172 -7.11 -11.87 20.67
C ASP A 172 -7.17 -10.54 21.45
N LEU A 173 -8.32 -10.17 22.00
CA LEU A 173 -8.35 -9.25 23.15
C LEU A 173 -8.03 -10.07 24.41
N PRO A 174 -6.80 -10.04 24.97
CA PRO A 174 -6.60 -10.52 26.32
C PRO A 174 -7.50 -9.68 27.22
N CYS A 175 -8.40 -10.36 27.93
CA CYS A 175 -9.24 -9.84 28.99
C CYS A 175 -8.55 -8.65 29.67
N THR A 176 -9.12 -7.46 29.50
CA THR A 176 -8.80 -6.31 30.33
C THR A 176 -9.07 -6.72 31.77
N PHE A 177 -8.02 -7.07 32.50
CA PHE A 177 -8.06 -7.12 33.95
C PHE A 177 -8.38 -5.70 34.40
N GLY A 178 -9.58 -5.55 34.93
CA GLY A 178 -9.99 -4.34 35.62
C GLY A 178 -9.00 -4.05 36.74
N VAL A 179 -8.50 -2.82 36.77
CA VAL A 179 -8.11 -2.19 38.02
C VAL A 179 -9.17 -1.15 38.29
N ALA A 180 -10.15 -1.54 39.09
CA ALA A 180 -11.07 -0.60 39.72
C ALA A 180 -10.28 0.26 40.72
N ALA A 181 -10.62 1.55 40.76
CA ALA A 181 -10.33 2.44 41.87
C ALA A 181 -11.02 1.96 43.16
#